data_AF-A0A8J3B5W8-F1
#
_entry.id   AF-A0A8J3B5W8-F1
#
_cell.length_a   1.000
_cell.length_b   1.000
_cell.length_c   1.000
_cell.angle_alpha   90.00
_cell.angle_beta   90.00
_cell.angle_gamma   90.00
#
_symmetry.space_group_name_H-M   'P 1'
#
loop_
_entity.id
_entity.type
_entity.pdbx_description
1 polymer ?
#
loop_
_entity_poly.entity_id
_entity_poly.type
_entity_poly.pdbx_seq_one_letter_code
_entity_poly.pdbx_strand_id
1 'polypeptide(L)'
;MSHSLRLLPPLLALTLLTACAGTDPGTPGASPSPSPLTTGPTGKPTASPGLYRGTVVPGVEVGCRILQTTAGSYVILGGDPARLRDGARVTVRGTLDPGTVSICNQGPILQVTEVLPAPSAS
;
A
#
# COMPACT_ATOMS: atom_id res chain seq x y z
N MET A 1 -7.41 8.14 50.74
CA MET A 1 -7.38 6.75 51.22
C MET A 1 -6.63 5.92 50.18
N SER A 2 -5.50 5.36 50.61
CA SER A 2 -4.68 4.25 50.09
C SER A 2 -4.97 3.69 48.70
N HIS A 3 -4.07 3.84 47.73
CA HIS A 3 -2.81 3.07 47.53
C HIS A 3 -3.01 1.62 47.06
N SER A 4 -2.51 1.31 45.87
CA SER A 4 -2.03 -0.03 45.47
C SER A 4 -1.02 0.08 44.32
N LEU A 5 0.14 0.65 44.63
CA LEU A 5 1.33 0.53 43.80
C LEU A 5 1.92 -0.87 44.01
N ARG A 6 1.98 -1.71 42.96
CA ARG A 6 2.66 -3.03 43.02
C ARG A 6 3.98 -2.97 42.26
N LEU A 7 5.07 -3.17 42.98
CA LEU A 7 6.43 -3.23 42.42
C LEU A 7 6.75 -4.62 41.83
N LEU A 8 7.72 -4.64 40.90
CA LEU A 8 8.44 -5.76 40.25
C LEU A 8 9.35 -6.55 41.26
N PRO A 9 10.27 -7.51 40.91
CA PRO A 9 10.79 -8.07 39.62
C PRO A 9 10.75 -9.65 39.60
N PRO A 10 11.61 -10.48 38.93
CA PRO A 10 12.71 -10.26 37.94
C PRO A 10 12.83 -11.22 36.72
N LEU A 11 13.75 -10.85 35.82
CA LEU A 11 14.64 -11.60 34.88
C LEU A 11 14.60 -13.15 34.75
N LEU A 12 14.54 -13.63 33.48
CA LEU A 12 15.27 -14.77 32.89
C LEU A 12 15.51 -14.40 31.39
N ALA A 13 16.71 -14.33 30.80
CA ALA A 13 17.75 -15.35 30.54
C ALA A 13 17.28 -16.51 29.64
N LEU A 14 18.00 -17.02 28.62
CA LEU A 14 19.17 -16.56 27.85
C LEU A 14 19.29 -17.48 26.58
N THR A 15 19.66 -16.93 25.41
CA THR A 15 20.21 -17.57 24.16
C THR A 15 19.91 -19.04 23.79
N LEU A 16 19.72 -19.29 22.48
CA LEU A 16 20.64 -20.16 21.71
C LEU A 16 20.51 -19.95 20.19
N LEU A 17 21.65 -19.99 19.49
CA LEU A 17 21.76 -19.86 18.03
C LEU A 17 21.28 -21.14 17.33
N THR A 18 20.59 -21.01 16.21
CA THR A 18 20.47 -22.11 15.24
C THR A 18 21.03 -21.66 13.90
N ALA A 19 22.29 -21.99 13.65
CA ALA A 19 22.90 -21.82 12.34
C ALA A 19 22.51 -23.01 11.45
N CYS A 20 22.20 -22.75 10.19
CA CYS A 20 22.26 -23.76 9.15
C CYS A 20 23.10 -23.21 8.00
N ALA A 21 24.27 -23.80 7.78
CA ALA A 21 25.14 -23.45 6.68
C ALA A 21 24.62 -24.11 5.40
N GLY A 22 24.36 -23.31 4.37
CA GLY A 22 24.14 -23.79 3.01
C GLY A 22 25.36 -23.45 2.16
N THR A 23 26.32 -24.38 2.07
CA THR A 23 27.46 -24.28 1.15
C THR A 23 27.16 -25.06 -0.12
N ASP A 24 26.91 -24.37 -1.23
CA ASP A 24 26.91 -24.95 -2.57
C ASP A 24 28.18 -24.50 -3.33
N PRO A 25 29.05 -25.44 -3.75
CA PRO A 25 30.27 -25.09 -4.46
C PRO A 25 30.09 -25.12 -5.98
N GLY A 26 30.50 -24.03 -6.63
CA GLY A 26 31.06 -24.07 -7.99
C GLY A 26 30.18 -23.55 -9.13
N THR A 27 30.61 -22.47 -9.76
CA THR A 27 31.04 -22.45 -11.18
C THR A 27 31.70 -21.11 -11.49
N PRO A 28 33.02 -21.04 -11.77
CA PRO A 28 33.63 -19.88 -12.39
C PRO A 28 33.39 -19.94 -13.91
N GLY A 29 32.46 -19.13 -14.42
CA GLY A 29 32.12 -19.05 -15.84
C GLY A 29 31.98 -17.59 -16.28
N ALA A 30 32.77 -17.16 -17.26
CA ALA A 30 32.91 -15.76 -17.64
C ALA A 30 31.68 -15.20 -18.39
N SER A 31 31.34 -13.94 -18.13
CA SER A 31 31.59 -12.84 -19.08
C SER A 31 30.94 -11.52 -18.60
N PRO A 32 31.61 -10.36 -18.65
CA PRO A 32 30.96 -9.08 -18.38
C PRO A 32 30.02 -8.72 -19.53
N SER A 33 28.72 -8.93 -19.34
CA SER A 33 27.71 -8.32 -20.20
C SER A 33 27.74 -6.80 -19.99
N PRO A 34 27.90 -5.97 -21.04
CA PRO A 34 27.87 -4.52 -20.89
C PRO A 34 26.43 -4.08 -20.61
N SER A 35 26.11 -3.85 -19.34
CA SER A 35 24.91 -3.12 -18.95
C SER A 35 24.88 -1.78 -19.71
N PRO A 36 23.83 -1.46 -20.47
CA PRO A 36 23.69 -0.12 -21.02
C PRO A 36 23.53 0.86 -19.84
N LEU A 37 24.57 1.68 -19.61
CA LEU A 37 24.48 2.84 -18.74
C LEU A 37 23.56 3.88 -19.40
N THR A 38 22.26 3.67 -19.28
CA THR A 38 21.30 4.75 -19.43
C THR A 38 21.45 5.68 -18.23
N THR A 39 22.29 6.69 -18.39
CA THR A 39 22.27 7.90 -17.57
C THR A 39 20.98 8.67 -17.89
N GLY A 40 19.85 8.15 -17.40
CA GLY A 40 18.59 8.85 -17.43
C GLY A 40 18.67 10.12 -16.56
N PRO A 41 17.93 11.19 -16.91
CA PRO A 41 17.87 12.35 -16.03
C PRO A 41 17.32 11.95 -14.67
N THR A 42 17.80 12.58 -13.60
CA THR A 42 17.31 12.41 -12.22
C THR A 42 15.91 13.00 -12.06
N GLY A 43 14.93 12.38 -12.73
CA GLY A 43 13.52 12.69 -12.61
C GLY A 43 12.95 12.08 -11.33
N LYS A 44 12.07 12.82 -10.66
CA LYS A 44 11.24 12.29 -9.57
C LYS A 44 10.51 11.03 -10.08
N PRO A 45 10.46 9.92 -9.31
CA PRO A 45 9.73 8.73 -9.72
C PRO A 45 8.30 9.07 -10.12
N THR A 46 7.96 8.86 -11.39
CA THR A 46 6.59 9.04 -11.88
C THR A 46 5.80 7.83 -11.42
N ALA A 47 4.89 8.03 -10.45
CA ALA A 47 4.05 6.96 -9.94
C ALA A 47 3.18 6.40 -11.09
N SER A 48 3.33 5.09 -11.34
CA SER A 48 2.61 4.41 -12.42
C SER A 48 1.18 4.07 -11.99
N PRO A 49 0.17 4.15 -12.87
CA PRO A 49 -1.20 3.77 -12.54
C PRO A 49 -1.31 2.28 -12.17
N GLY A 50 -2.00 1.99 -11.08
CA GLY A 50 -2.35 0.64 -10.63
C GLY A 50 -3.86 0.36 -10.68
N LEU A 51 -4.23 -0.89 -10.47
CA LEU A 51 -5.62 -1.32 -10.29
C LEU A 51 -5.90 -1.58 -8.81
N TYR A 52 -6.98 -0.99 -8.30
CA TYR A 52 -7.40 -1.11 -6.91
C TYR A 52 -8.82 -1.65 -6.87
N ARG A 53 -9.06 -2.76 -6.17
CA ARG A 53 -10.37 -3.39 -6.04
C ARG A 53 -10.87 -3.32 -4.61
N GLY A 54 -12.08 -2.82 -4.43
CA GLY A 54 -12.63 -2.58 -3.10
C GLY A 54 -14.10 -2.23 -3.09
N THR A 55 -14.57 -1.80 -1.92
CA THR A 55 -15.91 -1.21 -1.73
C THR A 55 -15.74 0.27 -1.45
N VAL A 56 -16.51 1.12 -2.12
CA VAL A 56 -16.58 2.56 -1.82
C VAL A 56 -17.42 2.74 -0.56
N VAL A 57 -16.90 3.47 0.42
CA VAL A 57 -17.59 3.82 1.67
C VAL A 57 -17.47 5.33 1.92
N PRO A 58 -18.40 5.95 2.66
CA PRO A 58 -18.24 7.34 3.08
C PRO A 58 -17.04 7.47 4.01
N GLY A 59 -16.32 8.59 3.90
CA GLY A 59 -15.34 9.02 4.89
C GLY A 59 -15.99 9.73 6.07
N VAL A 60 -15.23 9.93 7.15
CA VAL A 60 -15.64 10.70 8.33
C VAL A 60 -16.03 12.15 8.00
N GLU A 61 -15.23 12.86 7.19
CA GLU A 61 -15.56 14.22 6.74
C GLU A 61 -16.55 14.21 5.55
N VAL A 62 -17.49 15.17 5.57
CA VAL A 62 -18.56 15.25 4.57
C VAL A 62 -18.01 15.38 3.15
N GLY A 63 -18.47 14.50 2.26
CA GLY A 63 -18.06 14.46 0.86
C GLY A 63 -16.82 13.61 0.56
N CYS A 64 -16.10 13.15 1.59
CA CYS A 64 -15.01 12.20 1.43
C CYS A 64 -15.53 10.81 1.05
N ARG A 65 -14.83 10.14 0.13
CA ARG A 65 -15.09 8.74 -0.25
C ARG A 65 -13.81 7.93 -0.10
N ILE A 66 -13.95 6.75 0.48
CA ILE A 66 -12.83 5.85 0.78
C ILE A 66 -13.02 4.56 -0.01
N LEU A 67 -11.97 4.07 -0.66
CA LEU A 67 -11.94 2.73 -1.22
C LEU A 67 -11.37 1.77 -0.17
N GLN A 68 -12.23 0.98 0.47
CA GLN A 68 -11.79 -0.11 1.35
C GLN A 68 -11.41 -1.33 0.52
N THR A 69 -10.16 -1.75 0.62
CA THR A 69 -9.59 -2.93 -0.04
C THR A 69 -9.05 -3.92 1.00
N THR A 70 -8.62 -5.10 0.56
CA THR A 70 -7.90 -6.05 1.43
C THR A 70 -6.50 -5.61 1.82
N ALA A 71 -5.92 -4.62 1.12
CA ALA A 71 -4.58 -4.08 1.39
C ALA A 71 -4.60 -2.80 2.25
N GLY A 72 -5.78 -2.21 2.49
CA GLY A 72 -5.94 -0.95 3.20
C GLY A 72 -7.04 -0.06 2.64
N SER A 73 -7.10 1.16 3.16
CA SER A 73 -8.07 2.21 2.77
C SER A 73 -7.37 3.32 1.99
N TYR A 74 -8.03 3.83 0.95
CA TYR A 74 -7.51 4.92 0.11
C TYR A 74 -8.55 6.04 -0.03
N VAL A 75 -8.11 7.29 0.08
CA VAL A 75 -8.96 8.47 -0.17
C VAL A 75 -9.13 8.61 -1.68
N ILE A 76 -10.38 8.56 -2.17
CA ILE A 76 -10.69 8.65 -3.60
C ILE A 76 -10.75 10.12 -4.03
N LEU A 77 -9.96 10.50 -5.03
CA LEU A 77 -10.14 11.74 -5.78
C LEU A 77 -10.40 11.44 -7.25
N GLY A 78 -11.35 12.16 -7.86
CA GLY A 78 -11.74 11.97 -9.27
C GLY A 78 -12.62 10.73 -9.52
N GLY A 79 -12.57 10.21 -10.75
CA GLY A 79 -13.43 9.13 -11.26
C GLY A 79 -14.89 9.53 -11.53
N ASP A 80 -15.70 8.58 -12.00
CA ASP A 80 -17.13 8.78 -12.28
C ASP A 80 -17.96 8.75 -10.98
N PRO A 81 -18.55 9.88 -10.52
CA PRO A 81 -19.33 9.92 -9.29
C PRO A 81 -20.66 9.15 -9.38
N ALA A 82 -21.13 8.80 -10.58
CA ALA A 82 -22.31 7.95 -10.75
C ALA A 82 -21.99 6.46 -10.52
N ARG A 83 -20.72 6.06 -10.61
CA ARG A 83 -20.23 4.70 -10.29
C ARG A 83 -19.66 4.60 -8.88
N LEU A 84 -18.95 5.65 -8.43
CA LEU A 84 -18.30 5.72 -7.12
C LEU A 84 -19.30 6.14 -6.03
N ARG A 85 -20.32 5.31 -5.83
CA ARG A 85 -21.36 5.48 -4.80
C ARG A 85 -21.08 4.61 -3.59
N ASP A 86 -21.51 5.05 -2.42
CA ASP A 86 -21.36 4.31 -1.18
C ASP A 86 -21.99 2.91 -1.30
N GLY A 87 -21.26 1.88 -0.84
CA GLY A 87 -21.60 0.46 -1.00
C GLY A 87 -21.21 -0.14 -2.36
N ALA A 88 -20.80 0.65 -3.36
CA ALA A 88 -20.43 0.12 -4.67
C ALA A 88 -19.12 -0.69 -4.59
N ARG A 89 -19.16 -1.93 -5.08
CA ARG A 89 -17.96 -2.75 -5.30
C ARG A 89 -17.39 -2.44 -6.67
N VAL A 90 -16.15 -1.96 -6.71
CA VAL A 90 -15.51 -1.46 -7.93
C VAL A 90 -14.09 -1.97 -8.07
N THR A 91 -13.61 -2.01 -9.30
CA THR A 91 -12.18 -1.95 -9.61
C THR A 91 -11.91 -0.59 -10.24
N VAL A 92 -10.93 0.15 -9.76
CA VAL A 92 -10.55 1.47 -10.30
C VAL A 92 -9.12 1.46 -10.80
N ARG A 93 -8.83 2.22 -11.86
CA ARG A 93 -7.47 2.53 -12.30
C ARG A 93 -7.08 3.91 -11.81
N GLY A 94 -5.97 4.02 -11.11
CA GLY A 94 -5.51 5.28 -10.54
C GLY A 94 -4.08 5.24 -10.06
N THR A 95 -3.58 6.39 -9.63
CA THR A 95 -2.21 6.57 -9.15
C THR A 95 -2.24 7.08 -7.70
N LEU A 96 -1.36 6.56 -6.84
CA LEU A 96 -1.19 7.13 -5.51
C LEU A 96 -0.48 8.48 -5.60
N ASP A 97 -1.07 9.51 -5.01
CA ASP A 97 -0.50 10.85 -4.96
C ASP A 97 -0.19 11.27 -3.51
N PRO A 98 1.05 11.02 -3.02
CA PRO A 98 1.48 11.48 -1.72
C PRO A 98 1.84 12.97 -1.68
N GLY A 99 1.77 13.69 -2.81
CA GLY A 99 2.02 15.13 -2.90
C GLY A 99 0.76 15.97 -2.73
N THR A 100 -0.41 15.43 -3.06
CA THR A 100 -1.69 16.09 -2.83
C THR A 100 -2.06 16.05 -1.33
N VAL A 101 -2.61 17.15 -0.84
CA VAL A 101 -3.19 17.26 0.51
C VAL A 101 -4.72 17.18 0.42
N SER A 102 -5.36 16.57 1.41
CA SER A 102 -6.82 16.46 1.50
C SER A 102 -7.26 16.58 2.94
N ILE A 103 -8.46 17.14 3.16
CA ILE A 103 -9.09 17.15 4.48
C ILE A 103 -9.45 15.74 4.97
N CYS A 104 -9.60 14.76 4.06
CA CYS A 104 -10.18 13.45 4.38
C CYS A 104 -9.30 12.55 5.27
N ASN A 105 -7.98 12.77 5.31
CA ASN A 105 -7.00 12.14 6.23
C ASN A 105 -7.14 10.63 6.60
N GLN A 106 -7.78 9.81 5.76
CA GLN A 106 -8.17 8.41 6.05
C GLN A 106 -7.42 7.38 5.19
N GLY A 107 -6.19 7.72 4.78
CA GLY A 107 -5.30 6.86 3.99
C GLY A 107 -4.61 7.62 2.86
N PRO A 108 -3.78 6.94 2.06
CA PRO A 108 -3.14 7.53 0.90
C PRO A 108 -4.19 8.01 -0.12
N ILE A 109 -3.92 9.13 -0.78
CA ILE A 109 -4.77 9.65 -1.84
C ILE A 109 -4.57 8.82 -3.10
N LEU A 110 -5.67 8.33 -3.66
CA LEU A 110 -5.74 7.61 -4.93
C LEU A 110 -6.46 8.50 -5.96
N GLN A 111 -5.69 9.03 -6.90
CA GLN A 111 -6.21 9.78 -8.03
C GLN A 111 -6.80 8.80 -9.05
N VAL A 112 -8.13 8.66 -9.06
CA VAL A 112 -8.86 7.75 -9.94
C VAL A 112 -9.04 8.37 -11.32
N THR A 113 -8.61 7.60 -12.33
CA THR A 113 -8.71 7.96 -13.76
C THR A 113 -9.79 7.16 -14.50
N GLU A 114 -10.11 5.96 -14.02
CA GLU A 114 -11.06 5.05 -14.66
C GLU A 114 -11.77 4.20 -13.60
N VAL A 115 -13.06 3.93 -13.79
CA VAL A 115 -13.83 2.97 -12.99
C VAL A 115 -14.23 1.83 -13.91
N LEU A 116 -13.63 0.66 -13.69
CA LEU A 116 -13.88 -0.52 -14.51
C LEU A 116 -15.23 -1.13 -14.14
N PRO A 117 -15.94 -1.78 -15.10
CA PRO A 117 -17.13 -2.57 -14.79
C PRO A 117 -16.83 -3.61 -13.70
N ALA A 118 -17.82 -3.90 -12.86
CA ALA A 118 -17.78 -5.11 -12.06
C ALA A 118 -17.72 -6.32 -13.01
N PRO A 119 -16.90 -7.35 -12.74
CA PRO A 119 -16.94 -8.58 -13.52
C PRO A 119 -18.34 -9.18 -13.42
N SER A 120 -18.93 -9.50 -14.58
CA SER A 120 -20.26 -10.09 -14.67
C SER A 120 -20.33 -11.37 -13.86
N ALA A 121 -21.30 -11.46 -12.95
CA ALA A 121 -21.65 -12.74 -12.35
C ALA A 121 -22.21 -13.66 -13.45
N SER A 122 -21.68 -14.88 -13.53
CA SER A 122 -22.22 -15.99 -14.31
C SER A 122 -22.86 -17.00 -13.35
#